data_AF-A0A2A5HQ99-F1
#
_entry.id   AF-A0A2A5HQ99-F1
#
_cell.length_a   1.000
_cell.length_b   1.000
_cell.length_c   1.000
_cell.angle_alpha   90.00
_cell.angle_beta   90.00
_cell.angle_gamma   90.00
#
_symmetry.space_group_name_H-M   'P 1'
#
loop_
_entity.id
_entity.type
_entity.pdbx_description
1 polymer ?
#
loop_
_entity_poly.entity_id
_entity_poly.type
_entity_poly.pdbx_seq_one_letter_code
_entity_poly.pdbx_strand_id
1 'polypeptide(L)'
;MKTIFPCKYSRVLFIIFTEILFSCSLFIRNLFTANADERPYASLVYAASTRTLLDRPRKTAWNSTLTIGALGLSLVGDLQDSIHDMTNSTKPLGWGNQISDGGELTAKYTLSQQKLISSASSQIELKSTLQASVGYITEALWEYKNRLALT
;
A
#
# COMPACT_ATOMS: atom_id res chain seq x y z
N MET A 1 16.52 -2.72 39.70
CA MET A 1 16.65 -1.59 38.75
C MET A 1 16.56 -2.17 37.33
N LYS A 2 15.66 -1.65 36.49
CA LYS A 2 15.16 -2.25 35.23
C LYS A 2 16.28 -2.69 34.27
N THR A 3 16.32 -3.99 33.94
CA THR A 3 17.05 -4.51 32.78
C THR A 3 16.30 -4.16 31.50
N ILE A 4 16.80 -3.17 30.77
CA ILE A 4 16.33 -2.80 29.43
C ILE A 4 16.87 -3.87 28.47
N PHE A 5 16.01 -4.79 28.01
CA PHE A 5 16.38 -5.75 26.97
C PHE A 5 16.65 -5.03 25.66
N PRO A 6 17.73 -5.36 24.91
CA PRO A 6 18.02 -4.72 23.64
C PRO A 6 17.04 -5.24 22.59
N CYS A 7 16.01 -4.45 22.26
CA CYS A 7 15.22 -4.65 21.05
C CYS A 7 16.18 -4.47 19.87
N LYS A 8 16.52 -5.56 19.18
CA LYS A 8 17.47 -5.55 18.06
C LYS A 8 16.83 -4.73 16.92
N TYR A 9 17.25 -3.47 16.83
CA TYR A 9 16.80 -2.52 15.81
C TYR A 9 17.26 -3.01 14.44
N SER A 10 16.31 -3.38 13.57
CA SER A 10 16.61 -3.63 12.16
C SER A 10 16.05 -2.45 11.36
N ARG A 11 16.88 -1.42 11.15
CA ARG A 11 16.55 -0.35 10.20
C ARG A 11 16.70 -0.92 8.80
N VAL A 12 15.59 -1.25 8.16
CA VAL A 12 15.59 -1.57 6.73
C VAL A 12 14.85 -0.45 6.01
N LEU A 13 15.62 0.51 5.49
CA LEU A 13 15.09 1.57 4.64
C LEU A 13 14.79 0.95 3.27
N PHE A 14 13.53 0.69 2.99
CA PHE A 14 13.05 0.43 1.65
C PHE A 14 12.48 1.73 1.10
N ILE A 15 13.17 2.36 0.14
CA ILE A 15 12.57 3.38 -0.71
C ILE A 15 11.86 2.61 -1.81
N ILE A 16 10.53 2.52 -1.70
CA ILE A 16 9.71 1.94 -2.75
C ILE A 16 9.13 3.11 -3.53
N PHE A 17 9.54 3.24 -4.80
CA PHE A 17 8.76 4.00 -5.78
C PHE A 17 7.68 3.05 -6.27
N THR A 18 6.42 3.35 -5.97
CA THR A 18 5.30 2.61 -6.55
C THR A 18 4.34 3.61 -7.13
N GLU A 19 4.01 3.41 -8.39
CA GLU A 19 2.90 4.04 -9.06
C GLU A 19 1.69 3.14 -8.84
N ILE A 20 0.64 3.66 -8.21
CA ILE A 20 -0.64 2.96 -8.13
C ILE A 20 -1.57 3.62 -9.14
N LEU A 21 -1.94 2.86 -10.16
CA LEU A 21 -2.89 3.27 -11.18
C LEU A 21 -4.25 2.71 -10.79
N PHE A 22 -5.14 3.56 -10.29
CA PHE A 22 -6.54 3.20 -10.10
C PHE A 22 -7.25 3.40 -11.43
N SER A 23 -7.68 2.30 -12.07
CA SER A 23 -8.44 2.37 -13.32
C SER A 23 -9.93 2.18 -13.07
N CYS A 24 -10.75 2.89 -13.85
CA CYS A 24 -12.17 2.64 -13.96
C CYS A 24 -12.44 1.21 -14.48
N SER A 25 -13.57 0.62 -14.07
CA SER A 25 -14.02 -0.70 -14.54
C SER A 25 -14.28 -0.67 -16.06
N LEU A 26 -13.93 -1.75 -16.75
CA LEU A 26 -13.92 -1.90 -18.22
C LEU A 26 -15.29 -1.76 -18.93
N PHE A 27 -16.36 -1.38 -18.24
CA PHE A 27 -17.73 -1.58 -18.74
C PHE A 27 -18.52 -0.31 -19.09
N ILE A 28 -18.10 0.91 -18.75
CA ILE A 28 -18.92 2.11 -19.05
C ILE A 28 -18.17 3.16 -19.88
N ARG A 29 -18.75 3.46 -21.05
CA ARG A 29 -18.32 4.43 -22.06
C ARG A 29 -18.92 5.82 -21.79
N ASN A 30 -18.69 6.44 -20.64
CA ASN A 30 -19.06 7.85 -20.46
C ASN A 30 -17.82 8.66 -20.08
N LEU A 31 -17.25 9.31 -21.09
CA LEU A 31 -15.83 9.69 -21.16
C LEU A 31 -15.56 11.13 -20.69
N PHE A 32 -16.62 11.86 -20.31
CA PHE A 32 -16.58 13.32 -20.09
C PHE A 32 -17.05 13.77 -18.71
N THR A 33 -17.59 12.87 -17.88
CA THR A 33 -18.10 13.21 -16.55
C THR A 33 -17.67 12.19 -15.53
N ALA A 34 -17.17 12.63 -14.38
CA ALA A 34 -16.99 11.76 -13.23
C ALA A 34 -18.33 11.08 -12.88
N ASN A 35 -18.38 9.76 -13.01
CA ASN A 35 -19.52 8.97 -12.59
C ASN A 35 -19.38 8.67 -11.09
N ALA A 36 -20.36 9.07 -10.28
CA ALA A 36 -20.33 8.87 -8.83
C ALA A 36 -20.31 7.39 -8.41
N ASP A 37 -20.80 6.50 -9.29
CA ASP A 37 -20.86 5.07 -9.05
C ASP A 37 -19.56 4.34 -9.44
N GLU A 38 -18.63 5.04 -10.10
CA GLU A 38 -17.36 4.48 -10.55
C GLU A 38 -16.17 5.15 -9.86
N ARG A 39 -15.08 4.39 -9.70
CA ARG A 39 -13.85 4.96 -9.13
C ARG A 39 -13.18 5.81 -10.22
N PRO A 40 -12.99 7.12 -10.01
CA PRO A 40 -12.24 7.95 -10.94
C PRO A 40 -10.79 7.50 -11.02
N TYR A 41 -10.11 7.88 -12.10
CA TYR A 41 -8.67 7.68 -12.22
C TYR A 41 -7.94 8.41 -11.10
N ALA A 42 -6.85 7.81 -10.62
CA ALA A 42 -5.96 8.48 -9.68
C ALA A 42 -4.54 7.94 -9.87
N SER A 43 -3.57 8.85 -9.83
CA SER A 43 -2.15 8.54 -9.79
C SER A 43 -1.56 8.95 -8.45
N LEU A 44 -0.74 8.10 -7.85
CA LEU A 44 0.02 8.44 -6.65
C LEU A 44 1.48 8.06 -6.87
N VAL A 45 2.37 9.05 -6.88
CA VAL A 45 3.82 8.86 -6.89
C VAL A 45 4.32 9.16 -5.48
N TYR A 46 5.04 8.23 -4.86
CA TYR A 46 5.47 8.39 -3.47
C TYR A 46 6.84 7.80 -3.19
N ALA A 47 7.44 8.29 -2.10
CA ALA A 47 8.54 7.65 -1.40
C ALA A 47 8.03 7.15 -0.05
N ALA A 48 8.46 5.95 0.34
CA ALA A 48 8.14 5.38 1.64
C ALA A 48 9.40 5.09 2.45
N SER A 49 9.28 5.16 3.78
CA SER A 49 10.30 4.73 4.72
C SER A 49 9.66 3.81 5.75
N THR A 50 10.13 2.57 5.80
CA THR A 50 9.63 1.56 6.73
C THR A 50 10.64 1.29 7.85
N ARG A 51 10.14 1.04 9.06
CA ARG A 51 10.92 0.59 10.21
C ARG A 51 10.27 -0.64 10.82
N THR A 52 11.08 -1.66 11.07
CA THR A 52 10.66 -2.93 11.68
C THR A 52 11.33 -3.13 13.03
N LEU A 53 10.52 -3.41 14.05
CA LEU A 53 10.97 -3.74 15.40
C LEU A 53 10.53 -5.17 15.73
N LEU A 54 11.50 -6.01 16.10
CA LEU A 54 11.25 -7.40 16.45
C LEU A 54 11.32 -7.60 17.96
N ASP A 55 10.19 -7.95 18.56
CA ASP A 55 10.08 -8.36 19.96
C ASP A 55 10.07 -9.90 20.02
N ARG A 56 11.27 -10.48 20.21
CA ARG A 56 11.44 -11.94 20.28
C ARG A 56 10.75 -12.56 21.51
N PRO A 57 10.89 -12.02 22.73
CA PRO A 57 10.17 -12.55 23.90
C PRO A 57 8.65 -12.65 23.68
N ARG A 58 8.06 -11.65 23.03
CA ARG A 58 6.61 -11.63 22.74
C ARG A 58 6.22 -12.23 21.39
N LYS A 59 7.18 -12.79 20.63
CA LYS A 59 7.00 -13.32 19.27
C LYS A 59 6.18 -12.36 18.37
N THR A 60 6.49 -11.07 18.49
CA THR A 60 5.75 -9.99 17.84
C THR A 60 6.69 -9.17 16.96
N ALA A 61 6.23 -8.78 15.78
CA ALA A 61 6.91 -7.86 14.89
C ALA A 61 6.05 -6.60 14.71
N TRP A 62 6.65 -5.43 14.88
CA TRP A 62 6.02 -4.15 14.62
C TRP A 62 6.61 -3.54 13.37
N ASN A 63 5.76 -3.08 12.46
CA ASN A 63 6.14 -2.36 11.26
C ASN A 63 5.50 -0.97 11.30
N SER A 64 6.29 0.06 11.04
CA SER A 64 5.82 1.43 10.87
C SER A 64 6.31 1.96 9.54
N THR A 65 5.43 2.53 8.75
CA THR A 65 5.75 3.04 7.42
C THR A 65 5.23 4.46 7.29
N LEU A 66 6.13 5.38 6.94
CA LEU A 66 5.78 6.73 6.54
C LEU A 66 5.89 6.83 5.01
N THR A 67 4.80 7.20 4.37
CA THR A 67 4.68 7.44 2.94
C THR A 67 4.46 8.93 2.72
N ILE A 68 5.22 9.53 1.82
CA ILE A 68 5.05 10.92 1.37
C ILE A 68 5.06 10.91 -0.16
N GLY A 69 4.09 11.56 -0.78
CA GLY A 69 3.94 11.53 -2.23
C GLY A 69 3.13 12.68 -2.80
N ALA A 70 2.86 12.60 -4.09
CA ALA A 70 2.05 13.54 -4.85
C ALA A 70 0.92 12.78 -5.55
N LEU A 71 -0.33 13.21 -5.31
CA LEU A 71 -1.54 12.66 -5.90
C LEU A 71 -1.95 13.45 -7.15
N GLY A 72 -2.33 12.78 -8.24
CA GLY A 72 -2.83 13.45 -9.44
C GLY A 72 -1.76 14.04 -10.34
N LEU A 73 -0.56 13.44 -10.39
CA LEU A 73 0.46 13.78 -11.39
C LEU A 73 0.05 13.25 -12.78
N SER A 74 0.17 14.09 -13.81
CA SER A 74 -0.11 13.74 -15.20
C SER A 74 0.84 12.67 -15.76
N LEU A 75 2.04 12.55 -15.18
CA LEU A 75 3.10 11.64 -15.61
C LEU A 75 2.61 10.19 -15.82
N VAL A 76 1.69 9.73 -14.97
CA VAL A 76 1.16 8.37 -15.06
C VAL A 76 0.20 8.20 -16.25
N GLY A 77 -0.59 9.24 -16.55
CA GLY A 77 -1.42 9.26 -17.76
C GLY A 77 -0.58 9.32 -19.02
N ASP A 78 0.45 10.17 -19.05
CA ASP A 78 1.37 10.31 -20.18
C ASP A 78 2.13 8.99 -20.46
N LEU A 79 2.56 8.28 -19.42
CA LEU A 79 3.20 6.97 -19.53
C LEU A 79 2.23 5.91 -20.08
N GLN A 80 1.00 5.88 -19.56
CA GLN A 80 -0.02 4.94 -20.01
C GLN A 80 -0.37 5.18 -21.48
N ASP A 81 -0.60 6.43 -21.88
CA ASP A 81 -0.87 6.80 -23.26
C ASP A 81 0.26 6.37 -24.20
N SER A 82 1.52 6.52 -23.76
CA SER A 82 2.70 6.09 -24.52
C SER A 82 2.73 4.57 -24.74
N ILE A 83 2.39 3.76 -23.72
CA ILE A 83 2.32 2.29 -23.84
C ILE A 83 1.16 1.89 -24.77
N HIS A 84 0.02 2.56 -24.67
CA HIS A 84 -1.13 2.32 -25.54
C HIS A 84 -0.82 2.68 -27.01
N ASP A 85 -0.07 3.75 -27.26
CA ASP A 85 0.43 4.12 -28.59
C ASP A 85 1.37 3.06 -29.17
N MET A 86 2.28 2.52 -28.34
CA MET A 86 3.21 1.46 -28.78
C MET A 86 2.52 0.12 -29.07
N THR A 87 1.41 -0.17 -28.39
CA THR A 87 0.68 -1.44 -28.52
C THR A 87 -0.53 -1.34 -29.45
N ASN A 88 -0.76 -0.18 -30.08
CA ASN A 88 -1.92 0.09 -30.94
C ASN A 88 -3.27 -0.17 -30.25
N SER A 89 -3.31 0.02 -28.93
CA SER A 89 -4.47 -0.22 -28.09
C SER A 89 -5.27 1.07 -27.92
N THR A 90 -6.58 0.97 -27.71
CA THR A 90 -7.44 2.14 -27.44
C THR A 90 -6.92 2.91 -26.23
N LYS A 91 -6.71 4.22 -26.38
CA LYS A 91 -6.28 5.08 -25.27
C LYS A 91 -7.34 5.15 -24.16
N PRO A 92 -6.94 5.11 -22.89
CA PRO A 92 -7.84 5.37 -21.79
C PRO A 92 -8.31 6.83 -21.84
N LEU A 93 -9.59 7.05 -21.59
CA LEU A 93 -10.22 8.37 -21.55
C LEU A 93 -10.72 8.60 -20.11
N GLY A 94 -10.53 9.80 -19.57
CA GLY A 94 -10.97 10.15 -18.20
C GLY A 94 -9.89 10.72 -17.29
N TRP A 95 -8.62 10.81 -17.73
CA TRP A 95 -7.55 11.48 -16.99
C TRP A 95 -7.86 12.94 -16.65
N GLY A 96 -8.65 13.64 -17.47
CA GLY A 96 -9.14 15.00 -17.17
C GLY A 96 -10.14 15.10 -16.01
N ASN A 97 -10.59 13.96 -15.46
CA ASN A 97 -11.50 13.87 -14.30
C ASN A 97 -10.86 13.08 -13.13
N GLN A 98 -9.52 12.99 -13.09
CA GLN A 98 -8.83 12.24 -12.05
C GLN A 98 -8.98 12.87 -10.65
N ILE A 99 -8.71 12.08 -9.60
CA ILE A 99 -8.63 12.59 -8.23
C ILE A 99 -7.37 13.46 -8.09
N SER A 100 -7.61 14.76 -7.92
CA SER A 100 -6.59 15.83 -7.85
C SER A 100 -5.87 16.07 -9.17
N ASP A 101 -5.53 17.32 -9.48
CA ASP A 101 -4.85 17.69 -10.73
C ASP A 101 -3.64 18.58 -10.42
N GLY A 102 -2.43 18.07 -10.69
CA GLY A 102 -1.19 18.82 -10.50
C GLY A 102 -0.28 18.37 -9.36
N GLY A 103 -0.50 17.19 -8.78
CA GLY A 103 0.43 16.60 -7.81
C GLY A 103 0.27 17.12 -6.38
N GLU A 104 -0.93 17.01 -5.83
CA GLU A 104 -1.22 17.39 -4.44
C GLU A 104 -0.33 16.62 -3.45
N LEU A 105 0.41 17.37 -2.64
CA LEU A 105 1.29 16.79 -1.62
C LEU A 105 0.46 16.01 -0.60
N THR A 106 0.79 14.74 -0.43
CA THR A 106 0.06 13.84 0.45
C THR A 106 0.99 12.97 1.28
N ALA A 107 0.46 12.46 2.39
CA ALA A 107 1.18 11.55 3.27
C ALA A 107 0.25 10.49 3.85
N LYS A 108 0.85 9.35 4.21
CA LYS A 108 0.20 8.28 4.97
C LYS A 108 1.17 7.71 5.99
N TYR A 109 0.69 7.49 7.19
CA TYR A 109 1.40 6.75 8.22
C TYR A 109 0.66 5.44 8.51
N THR A 110 1.37 4.33 8.39
CA THR A 110 0.84 2.98 8.64
C THR A 110 1.59 2.35 9.81
N LEU A 111 0.84 1.75 10.73
CA LEU A 111 1.35 0.94 11.83
C LEU A 111 0.77 -0.47 11.72
N SER A 112 1.61 -1.48 11.82
CA SER A 112 1.21 -2.88 11.82
C SER A 112 1.89 -3.66 12.94
N GLN A 113 1.12 -4.48 13.64
CA GLN A 113 1.59 -5.45 14.61
C GLN A 113 1.25 -6.85 14.09
N GLN A 114 2.27 -7.68 13.92
CA GLN A 114 2.12 -9.09 13.60
C GLN A 114 2.55 -9.94 14.80
N LYS A 115 1.67 -10.82 15.26
CA LYS A 115 1.90 -11.72 16.40
C LYS A 115 1.79 -13.17 15.96
N LEU A 116 2.78 -13.98 16.32
CA LEU A 116 2.67 -15.44 16.22
C LEU A 116 1.82 -15.95 17.40
N ILE A 117 0.61 -16.46 17.10
CA ILE A 117 -0.32 -16.93 18.13
C ILE A 117 0.07 -18.34 18.59
N SER A 118 0.22 -19.25 17.62
CA SER A 118 0.52 -20.65 17.90
C SER A 118 1.39 -21.24 16.82
N SER A 119 2.31 -22.11 17.24
CA SER A 119 3.10 -22.99 16.39
C SER A 119 3.00 -24.36 17.04
N ALA A 120 2.05 -25.16 16.59
CA ALA A 120 1.78 -26.48 17.18
C ALA A 120 2.80 -27.54 16.70
N SER A 121 3.40 -27.35 15.52
CA SER A 121 4.47 -28.17 14.95
C SER A 121 5.33 -27.36 13.98
N SER A 122 6.35 -27.96 13.35
CA SER A 122 7.09 -27.35 12.22
C SER A 122 6.20 -27.11 10.99
N GLN A 123 5.03 -27.75 10.95
CA GLN A 123 4.12 -27.74 9.80
C GLN A 123 2.97 -26.74 9.95
N ILE A 124 2.56 -26.38 11.17
CA ILE A 124 1.40 -25.49 11.41
C ILE A 124 1.82 -24.20 12.11
N GLU A 125 1.61 -23.07 11.44
CA GLU A 125 1.90 -21.73 11.96
C GLU A 125 0.67 -20.81 11.85
N LEU A 126 0.20 -20.26 12.99
CA LEU A 126 -0.91 -19.30 13.05
C LEU A 126 -0.39 -17.91 13.46
N LYS A 127 -0.65 -16.93 12.60
CA LYS A 127 -0.29 -15.52 12.77
C LYS A 127 -1.55 -14.65 12.78
N SER A 128 -1.51 -13.58 13.56
CA SER A 128 -2.51 -12.51 13.54
C SER A 128 -1.79 -11.20 13.28
N THR A 129 -2.35 -10.39 12.39
CA THR A 129 -1.81 -9.09 12.01
C THR A 129 -2.89 -8.03 12.22
N LEU A 130 -2.60 -7.04 13.05
CA LEU A 130 -3.40 -5.82 13.16
C LEU A 130 -2.66 -4.71 12.41
N GLN A 131 -3.35 -3.99 11.54
CA GLN A 131 -2.81 -2.85 10.81
C GLN A 131 -3.77 -1.67 10.92
N ALA A 132 -3.23 -0.48 11.07
CA ALA A 132 -3.97 0.76 10.99
C ALA A 132 -3.18 1.77 10.16
N SER A 133 -3.88 2.63 9.42
CA SER A 133 -3.28 3.74 8.68
C SER A 133 -4.09 5.03 8.82
N VAL A 134 -3.40 6.15 8.68
CA VAL A 134 -3.98 7.51 8.68
C VAL A 134 -3.25 8.38 7.65
N GLY A 135 -3.98 9.26 6.98
CA GLY A 135 -3.47 10.11 5.89
C GLY A 135 -4.50 10.20 4.77
N TYR A 136 -4.06 10.13 3.51
CA TYR A 136 -4.96 10.05 2.35
C TYR A 136 -5.89 8.83 2.37
N ILE A 137 -5.55 7.80 3.16
CA ILE A 137 -6.45 6.70 3.55
C ILE A 137 -6.36 6.55 5.06
N THR A 138 -7.53 6.47 5.70
CA THR A 138 -7.65 6.13 7.13
C THR A 138 -8.40 4.81 7.24
N GLU A 139 -7.73 3.77 7.70
CA GLU A 139 -8.29 2.42 7.74
C GLU A 139 -7.73 1.61 8.92
N ALA A 140 -8.45 0.56 9.30
CA ALA A 140 -7.98 -0.44 10.23
C ALA A 140 -8.33 -1.82 9.69
N LEU A 141 -7.35 -2.73 9.72
CA LEU A 141 -7.42 -4.08 9.17
C LEU A 141 -6.97 -5.07 10.24
N TRP A 142 -7.69 -6.17 10.35
CA TRP A 142 -7.30 -7.29 11.18
C TRP A 142 -7.31 -8.56 10.35
N GLU A 143 -6.13 -9.18 10.23
CA GLU A 143 -5.89 -10.35 9.41
C GLU A 143 -5.45 -11.55 10.26
N TYR A 144 -5.84 -12.74 9.82
CA TYR A 144 -5.37 -14.00 10.35
C TYR A 144 -4.74 -14.81 9.22
N LYS A 145 -3.53 -15.33 9.46
CA LYS A 145 -2.80 -16.13 8.47
C LYS A 145 -2.41 -17.46 9.06
N ASN A 146 -2.87 -18.52 8.40
CA ASN A 146 -2.46 -19.90 8.69
C ASN A 146 -1.49 -20.37 7.61
N ARG A 147 -0.41 -21.05 8.01
CA ARG A 147 0.46 -21.76 7.08
C ARG A 147 0.51 -23.22 7.48
N LEU A 148 0.21 -24.09 6.52
CA LEU A 148 0.38 -25.53 6.58
C LEU A 148 1.49 -25.92 5.60
N ALA A 149 2.54 -26.57 6.08
CA ALA A 149 3.58 -27.17 5.23
C ALA A 149 3.36 -28.68 5.16
N LEU A 150 3.14 -29.20 3.95
CA LEU A 150 3.07 -30.64 3.68
C LEU A 150 4.49 -31.16 3.38
N THR A 151 4.85 -32.30 3.97
CA THR A 151 6.14 -32.98 3.79
C THR A 151 6.07 -33.95 2.61
#